data_AF-A0A7V1EGL0-F1
#
_entry.id   AF-A0A7V1EGL0-F1
#
_cell.length_a   1.000
_cell.length_b   1.000
_cell.length_c   1.000
_cell.angle_alpha   90.00
_cell.angle_beta   90.00
_cell.angle_gamma   90.00
#
_symmetry.space_group_name_H-M   'P 1'
#
loop_
_entity.id
_entity.type
_entity.pdbx_description
1 polymer ?
#
loop_
_entity_poly.entity_id
_entity_poly.type
_entity_poly.pdbx_seq_one_letter_code
_entity_poly.pdbx_strand_id
1 'polypeptide(L)'
;MKRFCRYIEKVFDFSRHIHSLRDSRKRPRIPTLAIWGSVFFLFVMRHRSLNAMEEEIGQPKRVEQLIGKIKPSADRMGEVMGLMEPDQLREILSQVNHRLGRNKALRNDWPLRVAVFDGHEFFSQ
;
A
#
# COMPACT_ATOMS: atom_id res chain seq x y z
N MET A 1 -5.96 14.75 -3.27
CA MET A 1 -4.75 13.92 -3.10
C MET A 1 -3.58 14.61 -2.40
N LYS A 2 -3.13 15.81 -2.82
CA LYS A 2 -2.01 16.53 -2.16
C LYS A 2 -2.11 16.65 -0.62
N ARG A 3 -3.29 16.97 -0.08
CA ARG A 3 -3.52 17.05 1.39
C ARG A 3 -3.34 15.70 2.09
N PHE A 4 -3.81 14.62 1.47
CA PHE A 4 -3.64 13.25 1.97
C PHE A 4 -2.17 12.85 1.97
N CYS A 5 -1.47 12.99 0.85
CA CYS A 5 -0.04 12.66 0.75
C CYS A 5 0.79 13.47 1.78
N ARG A 6 0.52 14.76 1.93
CA ARG A 6 1.20 15.60 2.94
C ARG A 6 0.90 15.15 4.36
N TYR A 7 -0.34 14.75 4.62
CA TYR A 7 -0.74 14.27 5.94
C TYR A 7 -0.07 12.95 6.30
N ILE A 8 -0.11 11.95 5.40
CA ILE A 8 0.49 10.64 5.69
C ILE A 8 2.00 10.76 5.84
N GLU A 9 2.64 11.61 5.05
CA GLU A 9 4.06 11.89 5.19
C GLU A 9 4.36 12.53 6.55
N LYS A 10 3.65 13.61 6.90
CA LYS A 10 3.86 14.33 8.16
C LYS A 10 3.62 13.46 9.40
N VAL A 11 2.57 12.64 9.39
CA VAL A 11 2.09 11.94 10.59
C VAL A 11 2.74 10.58 10.75
N PHE A 12 3.02 9.89 9.64
CA PHE A 12 3.48 8.51 9.65
C PHE A 12 4.88 8.34 9.08
N ASP A 13 5.57 9.38 8.61
CA ASP A 13 6.87 9.22 7.91
C ASP A 13 6.75 8.20 6.75
N PHE A 14 5.63 8.33 6.01
CA PHE A 14 5.14 7.28 5.11
C PHE A 14 6.16 6.91 4.03
N SER A 15 6.85 7.89 3.45
CA SER A 15 7.90 7.66 2.46
C SER A 15 8.97 6.71 3.00
N ARG A 16 9.44 6.91 4.23
CA ARG A 16 10.47 6.05 4.83
C ARG A 16 10.04 4.59 4.89
N HIS A 17 8.82 4.34 5.34
CA HIS A 17 8.27 2.98 5.46
C HIS A 17 8.11 2.27 4.11
N ILE A 18 7.64 2.98 3.09
CA ILE A 18 7.41 2.37 1.78
C ILE A 18 8.71 2.14 1.00
N HIS A 19 9.75 2.96 1.22
CA HIS A 19 11.06 2.77 0.59
C HIS A 19 11.84 1.59 1.16
N SER A 20 11.53 1.13 2.38
CA SER A 20 12.15 -0.07 2.95
C SER A 20 11.56 -1.37 2.44
N LEU A 21 10.41 -1.33 1.74
CA LEU A 21 9.74 -2.50 1.22
C LEU A 21 10.59 -3.25 0.19
N ARG A 22 10.64 -4.57 0.33
CA ARG A 22 11.32 -5.47 -0.59
C ARG A 22 10.41 -6.61 -1.01
N ASP A 23 10.73 -7.17 -2.18
CA ASP A 23 10.17 -8.42 -2.66
C ASP A 23 11.32 -9.36 -3.05
N SER A 24 11.00 -10.64 -3.26
CA SER A 24 12.00 -11.69 -3.51
C SER A 24 12.59 -11.69 -4.94
N ARG A 25 12.22 -10.74 -5.81
CA ARG A 25 12.69 -10.70 -7.21
C ARG A 25 14.16 -10.31 -7.28
N LYS A 26 14.96 -11.09 -8.00
CA LYS A 26 16.41 -10.86 -8.15
C LYS A 26 16.78 -9.67 -9.03
N ARG A 27 15.98 -9.36 -10.06
CA ARG A 27 16.24 -8.27 -11.04
C ARG A 27 14.94 -7.57 -11.45
N PRO A 28 14.34 -6.75 -10.57
CA PRO A 28 13.07 -6.11 -10.86
C PRO A 28 13.21 -5.05 -11.97
N ARG A 29 12.43 -5.17 -13.06
CA ARG A 29 12.28 -4.12 -14.08
C ARG A 29 11.39 -2.96 -13.61
N ILE A 30 10.46 -3.26 -12.70
CA ILE A 30 9.59 -2.29 -12.04
C ILE A 30 9.90 -2.32 -10.55
N PRO A 31 10.29 -1.19 -9.93
CA PRO A 31 10.61 -1.14 -8.50
C PRO A 31 9.47 -1.66 -7.63
N THR A 32 9.80 -2.34 -6.53
CA THR A 32 8.81 -2.81 -5.52
C THR A 32 7.88 -1.69 -5.09
N LEU A 33 8.45 -0.51 -4.81
CA LEU A 33 7.70 0.70 -4.45
C LEU A 33 6.68 1.11 -5.51
N ALA A 34 7.02 0.98 -6.80
CA ALA A 34 6.08 1.32 -7.88
C ALA A 34 4.91 0.33 -7.91
N ILE A 35 5.17 -0.97 -7.65
CA ILE A 35 4.11 -1.98 -7.55
C ILE A 35 3.21 -1.73 -6.34
N TRP A 36 3.81 -1.74 -5.14
CA TRP A 36 3.08 -1.58 -3.89
C TRP A 36 2.35 -0.23 -3.84
N GLY A 37 3.01 0.84 -4.27
CA GLY A 37 2.43 2.17 -4.37
C GLY A 37 1.23 2.20 -5.31
N SER A 38 1.28 1.50 -6.44
CA SER A 38 0.13 1.36 -7.33
C SER A 38 -1.05 0.76 -6.57
N VAL A 39 -0.88 -0.41 -5.95
CA VAL A 39 -1.94 -1.09 -5.18
C VAL A 39 -2.47 -0.20 -4.04
N PHE A 40 -1.59 0.45 -3.29
CA PHE A 40 -1.96 1.34 -2.20
C PHE A 40 -2.80 2.53 -2.66
N PHE A 41 -2.39 3.22 -3.73
CA PHE A 41 -3.14 4.38 -4.23
C PHE A 41 -4.50 3.99 -4.78
N LEU A 42 -4.59 2.81 -5.40
CA LEU A 42 -5.85 2.26 -5.89
C LEU A 42 -6.82 1.96 -4.75
N PHE A 43 -6.30 1.41 -3.65
CA PHE A 43 -7.07 1.20 -2.42
C PHE A 43 -7.57 2.51 -1.82
N VAL A 44 -6.70 3.53 -1.70
CA VAL A 44 -7.08 4.86 -1.21
C VAL A 44 -8.15 5.52 -2.09
N MET A 45 -8.09 5.30 -3.40
CA MET A 45 -9.07 5.80 -4.37
C MET A 45 -10.37 4.98 -4.43
N ARG A 46 -10.46 3.87 -3.68
CA ARG A 46 -11.63 2.97 -3.60
C ARG A 46 -12.01 2.30 -4.92
N HIS A 47 -11.03 2.02 -5.77
CA HIS A 47 -11.26 1.17 -6.93
C HIS A 47 -11.50 -0.28 -6.51
N ARG A 48 -12.34 -1.02 -7.24
CA ARG A 48 -12.80 -2.37 -6.85
C ARG A 48 -12.18 -3.53 -7.64
N SER A 49 -11.37 -3.25 -8.66
CA SER A 49 -10.76 -4.29 -9.50
C SER A 49 -9.42 -3.85 -10.05
N LEU A 50 -8.39 -4.71 -9.98
CA LEU A 50 -7.06 -4.44 -10.54
C LEU A 50 -7.10 -4.08 -12.04
N ASN A 51 -8.06 -4.63 -12.79
CA ASN A 51 -8.21 -4.32 -14.21
C ASN A 51 -8.77 -2.91 -14.46
N ALA A 52 -9.82 -2.52 -13.73
CA ALA A 52 -10.34 -1.15 -13.77
C ALA A 52 -9.28 -0.14 -13.26
N MET A 53 -8.41 -0.61 -12.36
CA MET A 53 -7.32 0.17 -11.78
C MET A 53 -6.15 0.39 -12.77
N GLU A 54 -5.84 -0.58 -13.64
CA GLU A 54 -4.79 -0.44 -14.66
C GLU A 54 -5.09 0.70 -15.64
N GLU A 55 -6.35 0.80 -16.10
CA GLU A 55 -6.80 1.88 -16.98
C GLU A 55 -6.64 3.27 -16.33
N GLU A 56 -6.91 3.38 -15.03
CA GLU A 56 -6.81 4.66 -14.32
C GLU A 56 -5.37 5.08 -14.03
N ILE A 57 -4.49 4.12 -13.70
CA ILE A 57 -3.06 4.36 -13.47
C ILE A 57 -2.33 4.68 -14.78
N GLY A 58 -2.79 4.15 -15.92
CA GLY A 58 -2.24 4.42 -17.25
C GLY A 58 -2.26 5.90 -17.63
N GLN A 59 -3.03 6.74 -16.94
CA GLN A 59 -3.04 8.18 -17.15
C GLN A 59 -1.76 8.86 -16.61
N PRO A 60 -0.89 9.41 -17.48
CA PRO A 60 0.50 9.74 -17.12
C PRO A 60 0.63 10.67 -15.91
N LYS A 61 -0.22 11.69 -15.80
CA LYS A 61 -0.01 12.80 -14.86
C LYS A 61 -0.62 12.58 -13.47
N ARG A 62 -1.52 11.62 -13.28
CA ARG A 62 -2.31 11.54 -12.03
C ARG A 62 -1.49 11.03 -10.84
N VAL A 63 -0.60 10.07 -11.09
CA VAL A 63 0.08 9.31 -10.02
C VAL A 63 1.59 9.15 -10.26
N GLU A 64 2.16 9.71 -11.34
CA GLU A 64 3.59 9.60 -11.66
C GLU A 64 4.53 10.02 -10.54
N GLN A 65 4.21 11.11 -9.83
CA GLN A 65 5.02 11.60 -8.71
C GLN A 65 5.06 10.63 -7.52
N LEU A 66 4.15 9.65 -7.49
CA LEU A 66 3.93 8.78 -6.34
C LEU A 66 4.35 7.34 -6.63
N ILE A 67 4.07 6.83 -7.83
CA ILE A 67 4.35 5.43 -8.22
C ILE A 67 5.43 5.31 -9.31
N GLY A 68 5.97 6.43 -9.80
CA GLY A 68 6.95 6.46 -10.87
C GLY A 68 6.34 6.40 -12.28
N LYS A 69 7.22 6.44 -13.30
CA LYS A 69 6.83 6.50 -14.72
C LYS A 69 6.39 5.16 -15.28
N ILE A 70 6.98 4.07 -14.80
CA ILE A 70 6.68 2.72 -15.28
C ILE A 70 5.49 2.19 -14.50
N LYS A 71 4.35 2.05 -15.18
CA LYS A 71 3.11 1.55 -14.59
C LYS A 71 3.04 0.03 -14.71
N PRO A 72 2.80 -0.71 -13.62
CA PRO A 72 2.58 -2.14 -13.71
C PRO A 72 1.18 -2.46 -14.27
N SER A 73 1.07 -3.60 -14.96
CA SER A 73 -0.24 -4.19 -15.26
C SER A 73 -0.86 -4.82 -14.01
N ALA A 74 -2.17 -5.08 -14.06
CA ALA A 74 -2.92 -5.77 -13.02
C ALA A 74 -2.27 -7.11 -12.62
N ASP A 75 -1.92 -7.93 -13.62
CA ASP A 75 -1.23 -9.21 -13.41
C ASP A 75 0.09 -9.03 -12.68
N ARG A 76 0.85 -8.01 -13.08
CA ARG A 76 2.16 -7.74 -12.47
C ARG A 76 2.02 -7.23 -11.04
N MET A 77 0.95 -6.51 -10.73
CA MET A 77 0.64 -6.13 -9.35
C MET A 77 0.33 -7.39 -8.52
N GLY A 78 -0.56 -8.26 -8.98
CA GLY A 78 -0.93 -9.49 -8.27
C GLY A 78 0.27 -10.41 -8.00
N GLU A 79 1.05 -10.70 -9.04
CA GLU A 79 2.22 -11.58 -8.95
C GLU A 79 3.23 -11.06 -7.92
N VAL A 80 3.60 -9.78 -7.99
CA VAL A 80 4.66 -9.22 -7.14
C VAL A 80 4.17 -9.03 -5.70
N MET A 81 2.90 -8.70 -5.48
CA MET A 81 2.34 -8.63 -4.13
C MET A 81 2.43 -9.99 -3.42
N GLY A 82 2.27 -11.11 -4.15
CA GLY A 82 2.49 -12.46 -3.63
C GLY A 82 3.96 -12.80 -3.32
N LEU A 83 4.92 -12.00 -3.79
CA LEU A 83 6.36 -12.19 -3.56
C LEU A 83 6.92 -11.29 -2.44
N MET A 84 6.08 -10.46 -1.83
CA MET A 84 6.47 -9.58 -0.73
C MET A 84 6.58 -10.35 0.58
N GLU A 85 7.54 -9.97 1.42
CA GLU A 85 7.66 -10.53 2.77
C GLU A 85 6.57 -9.94 3.68
N PRO A 86 5.64 -10.75 4.20
CA PRO A 86 4.51 -10.24 4.98
C PRO A 86 4.93 -9.53 6.27
N ASP A 87 6.07 -9.90 6.86
CA ASP A 87 6.53 -9.33 8.14
C ASP A 87 6.90 -7.85 8.02
N GLN A 88 7.44 -7.42 6.88
CA GLN A 88 7.70 -6.00 6.62
C GLN A 88 6.39 -5.19 6.61
N LEU A 89 5.32 -5.76 6.03
CA LEU A 89 4.00 -5.12 6.00
C LEU A 89 3.38 -5.09 7.40
N ARG A 90 3.50 -6.18 8.17
CA ARG A 90 3.04 -6.25 9.56
C ARG A 90 3.76 -5.24 10.46
N GLU A 91 5.06 -5.05 10.26
CA GLU A 91 5.85 -4.07 11.01
C GLU A 91 5.35 -2.64 10.72
N ILE A 92 5.14 -2.30 9.46
CA ILE A 92 4.58 -0.99 9.06
C ILE A 92 3.18 -0.80 9.67
N LEU A 93 2.31 -1.82 9.60
CA LEU A 93 0.98 -1.77 10.22
C LEU A 93 1.05 -1.57 11.73
N SER A 94 1.97 -2.23 12.42
CA SER A 94 2.22 -2.06 13.85
C SER A 94 2.63 -0.63 14.18
N GLN A 95 3.56 -0.05 13.40
CA GLN A 95 4.02 1.33 13.56
C GLN A 95 2.90 2.35 13.31
N VAL A 96 2.07 2.13 12.28
CA VAL A 96 0.87 2.94 12.00
C VAL A 96 -0.12 2.86 13.16
N ASN A 97 -0.43 1.66 13.64
CA ASN A 97 -1.35 1.46 14.78
C ASN A 97 -0.84 2.14 16.06
N HIS A 98 0.46 2.02 16.35
CA HIS A 98 1.08 2.70 17.47
C HIS A 98 0.99 4.23 17.33
N ARG A 99 1.23 4.79 16.14
CA ARG A 99 1.09 6.22 15.86
C ARG A 99 -0.35 6.70 16.03
N LEU A 100 -1.33 5.95 15.52
CA LEU A 100 -2.75 6.25 15.70
C LEU A 100 -3.16 6.25 17.17
N GLY A 101 -2.67 5.29 17.95
CA GLY A 101 -2.87 5.23 19.40
C GLY A 101 -2.29 6.45 20.11
N ARG A 102 -1.03 6.82 19.82
CA ARG A 102 -0.40 8.03 20.39
C ARG A 102 -1.14 9.32 20.05
N ASN A 103 -1.69 9.40 18.84
CA ASN A 103 -2.45 10.56 18.38
C ASN A 103 -3.90 10.58 18.90
N LYS A 104 -4.30 9.60 19.73
CA LYS A 104 -5.68 9.43 20.23
C LYS A 104 -6.72 9.38 19.10
N ALA A 105 -6.30 8.93 17.92
CA ALA A 105 -7.18 8.80 16.74
C ALA A 105 -8.10 7.57 16.87
N LEU A 106 -7.69 6.59 17.68
CA LEU A 106 -8.50 5.44 18.05
C LEU A 106 -9.24 5.77 19.34
N ARG A 107 -10.56 5.51 19.39
CA ARG A 107 -11.34 5.62 20.63
C ARG A 107 -10.75 4.65 21.64
N ASN A 108 -10.32 5.19 22.78
CA ASN A 108 -9.43 4.52 23.71
C ASN A 108 -10.17 3.95 24.92
N ASP A 109 -11.49 3.77 24.79
CA ASP A 109 -12.39 3.44 25.91
C ASP A 109 -12.38 1.93 26.24
N TRP A 110 -11.60 1.13 25.50
CA TRP A 110 -11.56 -0.33 25.62
C TRP A 110 -10.15 -0.83 25.92
N PRO A 111 -9.97 -1.71 26.93
CA PRO A 111 -8.66 -2.24 27.33
C PRO A 111 -8.04 -3.19 26.29
N LEU A 112 -8.83 -3.75 25.37
CA LEU A 112 -8.38 -4.55 24.25
C LEU A 112 -8.85 -3.96 22.92
N ARG A 113 -7.96 -4.01 21.92
CA ARG A 113 -8.26 -3.61 20.53
C ARG A 113 -8.31 -4.86 19.67
N VAL A 114 -9.47 -5.11 19.05
CA VAL A 114 -9.64 -6.17 18.06
C VAL A 114 -9.69 -5.52 16.69
N ALA A 115 -8.76 -5.88 15.81
CA ALA A 115 -8.80 -5.54 14.40
C ALA A 115 -9.14 -6.81 13.62
N VAL A 116 -10.27 -6.81 12.91
CA VAL A 116 -10.62 -7.91 12.00
C VAL A 116 -10.02 -7.57 10.64
N PHE A 117 -9.05 -8.37 10.21
CA PHE A 117 -8.58 -8.38 8.83
C PHE A 117 -9.35 -9.47 8.09
N ASP A 118 -10.29 -9.08 7.24
CA ASP A 118 -10.92 -10.01 6.31
C ASP A 118 -10.01 -10.18 5.10
N GLY A 119 -9.36 -11.35 5.01
CA GLY A 119 -8.64 -11.78 3.83
C GLY A 119 -9.56 -12.65 2.99
N HIS A 120 -10.24 -12.07 2.01
CA HIS A 120 -10.97 -12.84 1.02
C HIS A 120 -9.98 -13.45 0.02
N GLU A 121 -9.62 -14.72 0.21
CA GLU A 121 -8.93 -15.50 -0.81
C GLU A 121 -9.96 -15.92 -1.87
N PHE A 122 -10.03 -15.18 -2.98
CA PHE A 122 -10.60 -15.73 -4.20
C PHE A 122 -9.51 -16.57 -4.87
N PHE A 123 -9.82 -17.86 -5.08
CA PHE A 123 -9.07 -18.88 -5.82
C PHE A 123 -8.03 -19.69 -5.03
N SER A 124 -8.47 -20.82 -4.47
CA SER A 124 -7.63 -22.01 -4.30
C SER A 124 -7.39 -22.65 -5.67
N GLN A 125 -6.14 -22.97 -6.00
CA GLN A 125 -5.80 -23.83 -7.15
C GLN A 125 -6.30 -25.26 -6.94
#